data_AF-A0A7C3GS09-F1
#
_entry.id   AF-A0A7C3GS09-F1
#
_cell.length_a   1.000
_cell.length_b   1.000
_cell.length_c   1.000
_cell.angle_alpha   90.00
_cell.angle_beta   90.00
_cell.angle_gamma   90.00
#
_symmetry.space_group_name_H-M   'P 1'
#
loop_
_entity.id
_entity.type
_entity.pdbx_description
1 polymer ?
#
loop_
_entity_poly.entity_id
_entity_poly.type
_entity_poly.pdbx_seq_one_letter_code
_entity_poly.pdbx_strand_id
1 'polypeptide(L)'
;EVAAILDLPPTYVASVASFYTMFHQEPVGRHVIWVCTNISCSLLGAEHLLDYLSRKLGIAVGETTPDGRWTLLEAECLGACGGAPVMQVDEAYYEHLTEAEIDRILDEVGG
;
A
#
# COMPACT_ATOMS: atom_id res chain seq x y z
N GLU A 1 -14.28 19.16 9.34
CA GLU A 1 -14.73 18.82 10.71
C GLU A 1 -13.61 18.86 11.74
N VAL A 2 -12.51 18.11 11.54
CA VAL A 2 -11.35 18.09 12.46
C VAL A 2 -10.84 19.49 12.87
N ALA A 3 -10.70 20.41 11.91
CA ALA A 3 -10.25 21.79 12.17
C ALA A 3 -11.16 22.54 13.16
N ALA A 4 -12.48 22.34 13.08
CA ALA A 4 -13.44 23.01 13.96
C ALA A 4 -13.46 22.40 15.36
N ILE A 5 -13.28 21.07 15.48
CA ILE A 5 -13.21 20.37 16.78
C ILE A 5 -11.97 20.80 17.58
N LEU A 6 -10.85 21.03 16.88
CA LEU A 6 -9.57 21.37 17.49
C LEU A 6 -9.29 22.88 17.57
N ASP A 7 -10.23 23.72 17.10
CA ASP A 7 -10.05 25.18 16.99
C ASP A 7 -8.78 25.59 16.22
N LEU A 8 -8.54 24.92 15.08
CA LEU A 8 -7.38 25.14 14.21
C LEU A 8 -7.79 25.69 12.84
N PRO A 9 -6.88 26.44 12.16
CA PRO A 9 -7.09 26.82 10.77
C PRO A 9 -7.23 25.59 9.86
N PRO A 10 -8.21 25.56 8.92
CA PRO A 10 -8.36 24.46 7.97
C PRO A 10 -7.10 24.19 7.14
N THR A 11 -6.31 25.23 6.85
CA THR A 11 -5.04 25.12 6.13
C THR A 11 -4.00 24.30 6.90
N TYR A 12 -4.01 24.37 8.23
CA TYR A 12 -3.12 23.57 9.07
C TYR A 12 -3.47 22.09 8.97
N VAL A 13 -4.77 21.75 9.09
CA VAL A 13 -5.23 20.36 8.93
C VAL A 13 -4.96 19.84 7.52
N ALA A 14 -5.18 20.66 6.49
CA ALA A 14 -4.86 20.31 5.10
C ALA A 14 -3.36 20.02 4.92
N SER A 15 -2.49 20.83 5.55
CA SER A 15 -1.04 20.61 5.48
C SER A 15 -0.62 19.27 6.08
N VAL A 16 -1.21 18.89 7.23
CA VAL A 16 -0.95 17.61 7.89
C VAL A 16 -1.47 16.45 7.04
N ALA A 17 -2.69 16.57 6.51
CA ALA A 17 -3.28 15.56 5.64
C ALA A 17 -2.49 15.35 4.34
N SER A 18 -1.89 16.40 3.78
CA SER A 18 -1.01 16.28 2.61
C SER A 18 0.40 15.78 2.94
N PHE A 19 0.84 15.93 4.20
CA PHE A 19 2.20 15.59 4.60
C PHE A 19 2.35 14.10 4.93
N TYR A 20 1.37 13.50 5.59
CA TYR A 20 1.40 12.08 5.94
C TYR A 20 0.70 11.25 4.86
N THR A 21 1.48 10.40 4.18
CA THR A 21 1.03 9.53 3.06
C THR A 21 -0.08 8.55 3.44
N MET A 22 -0.27 8.27 4.73
CA MET A 22 -1.35 7.43 5.25
C MET A 22 -2.74 8.07 5.08
N PHE A 23 -2.81 9.39 4.91
CA PHE A 23 -4.07 10.08 4.64
C PHE A 23 -4.34 10.09 3.15
N HIS A 24 -5.21 9.18 2.70
CA HIS A 24 -5.64 9.15 1.31
C HIS A 24 -6.53 10.37 1.00
N GLN A 25 -6.08 11.20 0.06
CA GLN A 25 -6.84 12.38 -0.39
C GLN A 25 -7.84 12.04 -1.50
N GLU A 26 -7.67 10.88 -2.12
CA GLU A 26 -8.54 10.32 -3.15
C GLU A 26 -9.17 9.02 -2.65
N PRO A 27 -10.35 8.62 -3.19
CA PRO A 27 -10.97 7.35 -2.84
C PRO A 27 -10.04 6.18 -3.16
N VAL A 28 -9.80 5.33 -2.16
CA VAL A 28 -9.10 4.06 -2.33
C VAL A 28 -10.09 2.90 -2.42
N GLY A 29 -9.62 1.77 -2.92
CA GLY A 29 -10.35 0.51 -2.92
C GLY A 29 -10.57 -0.01 -1.50
N ARG A 30 -11.38 -1.07 -1.41
CA ARG A 30 -11.69 -1.73 -0.13
C ARG A 30 -10.44 -2.17 0.63
N HIS A 31 -9.41 -2.59 -0.10
CA HIS A 31 -8.14 -3.02 0.43
C HIS A 31 -7.00 -2.23 -0.22
N VAL A 32 -6.03 -1.81 0.59
CA VAL A 32 -4.85 -1.09 0.12
C VAL A 32 -3.62 -1.95 0.29
N ILE A 33 -2.92 -2.20 -0.82
CA ILE A 33 -1.69 -2.98 -0.88
C ILE A 33 -0.51 -2.01 -0.92
N TRP A 34 0.40 -2.15 0.02
CA TRP A 34 1.66 -1.40 0.10
C TRP A 34 2.83 -2.36 -0.08
N VAL A 35 3.61 -2.19 -1.16
CA VAL A 35 4.80 -3.04 -1.41
C VAL A 35 6.06 -2.26 -1.05
N CYS A 36 6.88 -2.79 -0.16
CA CYS A 36 8.16 -2.18 0.20
C CYS A 36 9.17 -2.35 -0.95
N THR A 37 9.65 -1.24 -1.52
CA THR A 37 10.72 -1.23 -2.55
C THR A 37 12.03 -0.65 -2.03
N ASN A 38 12.15 -0.43 -0.71
CA ASN A 38 13.39 0.06 -0.12
C ASN A 38 14.48 -1.03 -0.10
N ILE A 39 15.74 -0.65 0.19
CA ILE A 39 16.99 -1.38 -0.08
C ILE A 39 16.90 -2.88 0.21
N SER A 40 16.48 -3.30 1.41
CA SER A 40 16.46 -4.73 1.78
C SER A 40 15.48 -5.54 0.93
N CYS A 41 14.34 -4.96 0.57
CA CYS A 41 13.34 -5.62 -0.28
C CYS A 41 13.73 -5.55 -1.76
N SER A 42 14.27 -4.41 -2.21
CA SER A 42 14.82 -4.24 -3.58
C SER A 42 15.94 -5.24 -3.88
N LEU A 43 16.88 -5.46 -2.94
CA LEU A 43 17.93 -6.47 -3.09
C LEU A 43 17.40 -7.90 -3.26
N LEU A 44 16.17 -8.17 -2.83
CA LEU A 44 15.48 -9.45 -2.97
C LEU A 44 14.42 -9.45 -4.09
N GLY A 45 14.39 -8.41 -4.93
CA GLY A 45 13.56 -8.34 -6.14
C GLY A 45 12.13 -7.82 -5.91
N ALA A 46 11.92 -6.91 -4.96
CA ALA A 46 10.60 -6.34 -4.71
C ALA A 46 9.98 -5.61 -5.90
N GLU A 47 10.79 -5.00 -6.77
CA GLU A 47 10.32 -4.34 -8.01
C GLU A 47 9.64 -5.35 -8.94
N HIS A 48 10.17 -6.57 -9.03
CA HIS A 48 9.56 -7.64 -9.80
C HIS A 48 8.20 -8.07 -9.22
N LEU A 49 8.09 -8.10 -7.89
CA LEU A 49 6.83 -8.41 -7.20
C LEU A 49 5.78 -7.29 -7.37
N LEU A 50 6.21 -6.03 -7.35
CA LEU A 50 5.36 -4.88 -7.62
C LEU A 50 4.83 -4.91 -9.06
N ASP A 51 5.69 -5.18 -10.04
CA ASP A 51 5.31 -5.36 -11.45
C ASP A 51 4.37 -6.57 -11.64
N TYR A 52 4.63 -7.66 -10.92
CA TYR A 52 3.75 -8.82 -10.90
C TYR A 52 2.34 -8.48 -10.41
N LEU A 53 2.22 -7.78 -9.27
CA LEU A 53 0.96 -7.30 -8.70
C LEU A 53 0.21 -6.37 -9.66
N SER A 54 0.92 -5.39 -10.23
CA SER A 54 0.38 -4.46 -11.24
C SER A 54 -0.25 -5.20 -12.42
N ARG A 55 0.46 -6.17 -13.00
CA ARG A 55 -0.05 -7.01 -14.10
C ARG A 55 -1.24 -7.88 -13.68
N LYS A 56 -1.19 -8.46 -12.48
CA LYS A 56 -2.23 -9.37 -11.98
C LYS A 56 -3.55 -8.64 -11.70
N LEU A 57 -3.48 -7.45 -11.11
CA LEU A 57 -4.63 -6.60 -10.80
C LEU A 57 -5.10 -5.78 -12.02
N GLY A 58 -4.25 -5.64 -13.05
CA GLY A 58 -4.56 -4.90 -14.26
C GLY A 58 -4.59 -3.39 -14.05
N ILE A 59 -3.83 -2.89 -13.09
CA ILE A 59 -3.75 -1.46 -12.70
C ILE A 59 -2.29 -1.03 -12.54
N ALA A 60 -2.00 0.24 -12.76
CA ALA A 60 -0.68 0.79 -12.46
C ALA A 60 -0.49 1.02 -10.95
N VAL A 61 0.77 1.22 -10.54
CA VAL A 61 1.08 1.67 -9.17
C VAL A 61 0.50 3.07 -8.96
N GLY A 62 -0.21 3.26 -7.85
CA GLY A 62 -0.98 4.47 -7.55
C GLY A 62 -2.47 4.36 -7.91
N GLU A 63 -2.88 3.33 -8.64
CA GLU A 63 -4.25 3.21 -9.12
C GLU A 63 -5.10 2.25 -8.27
N THR A 64 -6.41 2.33 -8.49
CA THR A 64 -7.42 1.46 -7.87
C THR A 64 -8.13 0.66 -8.95
N THR A 65 -8.42 -0.61 -8.68
CA THR A 65 -9.10 -1.50 -9.62
C THR A 65 -10.51 -0.98 -9.95
N PRO A 66 -11.02 -1.20 -11.18
CA PRO A 66 -12.35 -0.72 -11.58
C PRO A 66 -13.52 -1.27 -10.75
N ASP A 67 -13.33 -2.42 -10.10
CA ASP A 67 -14.28 -3.03 -9.17
C ASP A 67 -14.22 -2.43 -7.76
N GLY A 68 -13.31 -1.48 -7.51
CA GLY A 68 -13.12 -0.79 -6.24
C GLY A 68 -12.58 -1.68 -5.13
N ARG A 69 -12.04 -2.87 -5.44
CA ARG A 69 -11.54 -3.78 -4.40
C ARG A 69 -10.12 -3.48 -3.95
N TRP A 70 -9.23 -3.11 -4.86
CA TRP A 70 -7.79 -3.03 -4.59
C TRP A 70 -7.19 -1.70 -5.00
N THR A 71 -6.39 -1.09 -4.14
CA THR A 71 -5.45 -0.02 -4.51
C THR A 71 -4.03 -0.54 -4.36
N LEU A 72 -3.19 -0.35 -5.37
CA LEU A 72 -1.78 -0.77 -5.34
C LEU A 72 -0.89 0.44 -5.14
N LEU A 73 -0.14 0.48 -4.05
CA LEU A 73 0.77 1.56 -3.71
C LEU A 73 2.19 1.02 -3.47
N GLU A 74 3.17 1.80 -3.90
CA GLU A 74 4.55 1.60 -3.53
C GLU A 74 4.82 2.23 -2.16
N ALA A 75 5.46 1.48 -1.28
CA ALA A 75 5.90 1.94 0.01
C ALA A 75 7.42 2.05 0.05
N GLU A 76 7.88 3.03 0.82
CA GLU A 76 9.24 3.06 1.35
C GLU A 76 9.46 1.92 2.36
N CYS A 77 10.42 2.08 3.28
CA CYS A 77 10.70 1.05 4.27
C CYS A 77 9.52 0.79 5.22
N LEU A 78 9.01 -0.44 5.19
CA LEU A 78 7.98 -0.93 6.12
C LEU A 78 8.53 -1.45 7.46
N GLY A 79 9.86 -1.41 7.67
CA GLY A 79 10.50 -1.75 8.95
C GLY A 79 10.62 -3.24 9.27
N ALA A 80 10.13 -4.14 8.43
CA ALA A 80 10.18 -5.59 8.62
C ALA A 80 11.29 -6.27 7.80
N CYS A 81 12.50 -5.68 7.79
CA CYS A 81 13.59 -6.14 6.92
C CYS A 81 14.07 -7.59 7.20
N GLY A 82 13.79 -8.14 8.38
CA GLY A 82 14.09 -9.55 8.70
C GLY A 82 13.27 -10.54 7.85
N GLY A 83 12.12 -10.11 7.34
CA GLY A 83 11.19 -10.88 6.53
C GLY A 83 11.12 -10.44 5.07
N ALA A 84 12.11 -9.69 4.56
CA ALA A 84 12.06 -9.19 3.18
C ALA A 84 11.98 -10.34 2.14
N PRO A 85 11.30 -10.13 0.98
CA PRO A 85 10.49 -8.96 0.61
C PRO A 85 9.17 -8.88 1.38
N VAL A 86 8.73 -7.64 1.67
CA VAL A 86 7.54 -7.36 2.51
C VAL A 86 6.48 -6.57 1.76
N MET A 87 5.22 -6.93 2.01
CA MET A 87 4.02 -6.22 1.57
C MET A 87 3.10 -6.08 2.77
N GLN A 88 2.38 -4.98 2.83
CA GLN A 88 1.32 -4.76 3.79
C GLN A 88 -0.01 -4.69 3.04
N VAL A 89 -1.02 -5.40 3.53
CA VAL A 89 -2.40 -5.25 3.06
C VAL A 89 -3.23 -4.75 4.22
N ASP A 90 -3.76 -3.53 4.08
CA ASP A 90 -4.39 -2.79 5.18
C ASP A 90 -3.46 -2.68 6.40
N GLU A 91 -3.74 -3.41 7.49
CA GLU A 91 -2.94 -3.43 8.71
C GLU A 91 -2.02 -4.66 8.84
N ALA A 92 -2.16 -5.65 7.95
CA ALA A 92 -1.46 -6.92 8.03
C ALA A 92 -0.16 -6.93 7.21
N TYR A 93 0.93 -7.38 7.85
CA TYR A 93 2.22 -7.57 7.21
C TYR A 93 2.35 -8.99 6.66
N TYR A 94 2.85 -9.09 5.43
CA TYR A 94 3.19 -10.34 4.75
C TYR A 94 4.67 -10.32 4.37
N GLU A 95 5.38 -11.32 4.85
CA GLU A 95 6.84 -11.45 4.75
C GLU A 95 7.22 -12.65 3.84
N HIS A 96 8.47 -12.69 3.41
CA HIS A 96 9.06 -13.73 2.56
C HIS A 96 8.30 -13.94 1.24
N LEU A 97 7.89 -12.83 0.63
CA LEU A 97 6.98 -12.87 -0.51
C LEU A 97 7.61 -13.51 -1.74
N THR A 98 6.76 -14.28 -2.42
CA THR A 98 6.96 -14.78 -3.78
C THR A 98 5.66 -14.56 -4.56
N GLU A 99 5.68 -14.72 -5.88
CA GLU A 99 4.45 -14.66 -6.70
C GLU A 99 3.36 -15.63 -6.18
N ALA A 100 3.75 -16.82 -5.73
CA ALA A 100 2.84 -17.82 -5.18
C ALA A 100 2.25 -17.39 -3.82
N GLU A 101 3.04 -16.74 -2.97
CA GLU A 101 2.54 -16.17 -1.71
C GLU A 101 1.54 -15.05 -2.00
N ILE A 102 1.87 -14.15 -2.92
CA ILE A 102 1.00 -13.03 -3.33
C ILE A 102 -0.36 -13.56 -3.81
N ASP A 103 -0.35 -14.58 -4.68
CA ASP A 103 -1.58 -15.18 -5.19
C ASP A 103 -2.46 -15.70 -4.07
N ARG A 104 -1.86 -16.44 -3.13
CA ARG A 104 -2.58 -16.98 -1.99
C ARG A 104 -3.14 -15.88 -1.09
N ILE A 105 -2.38 -14.81 -0.85
CA ILE A 105 -2.81 -13.67 -0.04
C ILE A 105 -4.00 -12.95 -0.69
N LEU A 106 -3.94 -12.74 -2.01
CA LEU A 106 -5.04 -12.10 -2.75
C LEU A 106 -6.31 -12.95 -2.74
N ASP A 107 -6.19 -14.28 -2.82
CA ASP A 107 -7.34 -15.19 -2.70
C ASP A 107 -7.92 -15.21 -1.28
N GLU A 108 -7.07 -15.13 -0.25
CA GLU A 108 -7.48 -15.11 1.17
C GLU A 108 -8.20 -13.82 1.54
N VAL A 109 -7.65 -12.67 1.12
CA VAL A 109 -8.19 -11.34 1.47
C VAL A 109 -9.30 -10.91 0.52
N GLY A 110 -9.23 -11.30 -0.77
CA GLY A 110 -10.19 -10.91 -1.80
C GLY A 110 -11.45 -11.76 -1.89
N GLY A 111 -11.54 -12.83 -1.07
CA GLY A 111 -12.70 -13.72 -0.94
C GLY A 111 -13.87 -13.16 -0.15
#